data_AF-A0A7C3KYM4-F1
#
_entry.id   AF-A0A7C3KYM4-F1
#
_cell.length_a   1.000
_cell.length_b   1.000
_cell.length_c   1.000
_cell.angle_alpha   90.00
_cell.angle_beta   90.00
_cell.angle_gamma   90.00
#
_symmetry.space_group_name_H-M   'P 1'
#
loop_
_entity.id
_entity.type
_entity.pdbx_description
1 polymer ?
#
loop_
_entity_poly.entity_id
_entity_poly.type
_entity_poly.pdbx_seq_one_letter_code
_entity_poly.pdbx_strand_id
1 'polypeptide(L)'
;IVDVSNRALPTLRSTVNPVPLTIFHSSVWSANRLFACTSRGLAVINVATPTAPVVERTIEVEDGLAECVLAGSLLYAAKGTYPGGFTVFDLSVPSNPTIVRTFDYSINGCVDLEIANNLLYLSAYSGVYIFDVSNPTQPAHVTGLDSPWPEDYDDERNMLMLDLVGSTICFAQSERGVHFVSTPTGWAPTSRDPFINARRCLHDSYVFNTNLSANPSTDLTYQWTKNGVPIPGATSPTYVLNDLRGVDRATYACDATNACGTRSSSFAFLNICPADLDDGSGSGQCDGGVTVEDLLFFLFIFEEGNAIADLDDGSGTVTPDGGVTIDDLLYFLVRYNVGC
;
A
#
# COMPACT_ATOMS: atom_id res chain seq x y z
N ILE A 1 13.37 -20.80 -28.26
CA ILE A 1 14.35 -21.33 -27.29
C ILE A 1 15.65 -21.62 -28.00
N VAL A 2 16.73 -20.96 -27.59
CA VAL A 2 18.09 -21.15 -28.14
C VAL A 2 18.95 -21.86 -27.09
N ASP A 3 19.66 -22.91 -27.51
CA ASP A 3 20.66 -23.58 -26.71
C ASP A 3 21.99 -22.85 -26.81
N VAL A 4 22.50 -22.39 -25.67
CA VAL A 4 23.76 -21.65 -25.55
C VAL A 4 24.84 -22.44 -24.80
N SER A 5 24.65 -23.76 -24.61
CA SER A 5 25.65 -24.64 -23.96
C SER A 5 26.98 -24.63 -24.70
N ASN A 6 26.95 -24.52 -26.03
CA ASN A 6 28.10 -24.12 -26.83
C ASN A 6 28.05 -22.62 -27.10
N ARG A 7 28.79 -21.84 -26.31
CA ARG A 7 28.87 -20.38 -26.45
C ARG A 7 29.39 -19.91 -27.81
N ALA A 8 30.18 -20.73 -28.50
CA ALA A 8 30.70 -20.41 -29.82
C ALA A 8 29.71 -20.75 -30.96
N LEU A 9 28.71 -21.59 -30.68
CA LEU A 9 27.72 -22.01 -31.67
C LEU A 9 26.35 -22.24 -31.02
N PRO A 10 25.63 -21.15 -30.67
CA PRO A 10 24.25 -21.25 -30.22
C PRO A 10 23.36 -21.89 -31.28
N THR A 11 22.42 -22.74 -30.87
CA THR A 11 21.51 -23.43 -31.80
C THR A 11 20.05 -23.21 -31.43
N LEU A 12 19.21 -22.91 -32.43
CA LEU A 12 17.77 -22.77 -32.22
C LEU A 12 17.15 -24.17 -32.00
N ARG A 13 16.52 -24.38 -30.84
CA ARG A 13 15.84 -25.66 -30.51
C ARG A 13 14.36 -25.66 -30.89
N SER A 14 13.67 -24.55 -30.71
CA SER A 14 12.22 -24.43 -30.94
C SER A 14 11.76 -22.97 -30.96
N THR A 15 10.54 -22.75 -31.44
CA THR A 15 9.84 -21.46 -31.41
C THR A 15 8.43 -21.66 -30.84
N VAL A 16 7.95 -20.73 -30.02
CA VAL A 16 6.57 -20.74 -29.51
C VAL A 16 5.72 -19.93 -30.48
N ASN A 17 4.77 -20.57 -31.18
CA ASN A 17 3.87 -19.92 -32.13
C ASN A 17 2.61 -20.78 -32.33
N PRO A 18 1.37 -20.21 -32.34
CA PRO A 18 1.06 -18.82 -32.04
C PRO A 18 1.09 -18.52 -30.55
N VAL A 19 1.55 -17.33 -30.20
CA VAL A 19 1.20 -16.70 -28.93
C VAL A 19 -0.02 -15.82 -29.23
N PRO A 20 -1.16 -15.98 -28.53
CA PRO A 20 -2.41 -15.31 -28.89
C PRO A 20 -2.35 -13.77 -28.89
N LEU A 21 -1.29 -13.19 -28.34
CA LEU A 21 -1.08 -11.75 -28.18
C LEU A 21 0.33 -11.37 -28.60
N THR A 22 0.50 -10.10 -28.97
CA THR A 22 1.82 -9.51 -29.21
C THR A 22 2.63 -9.57 -27.91
N ILE A 23 3.74 -10.30 -27.94
CA ILE A 23 4.74 -10.29 -26.86
C ILE A 23 5.58 -9.02 -27.02
N PHE A 24 5.79 -8.29 -25.93
CA PHE A 24 6.70 -7.14 -25.86
C PHE A 24 8.12 -7.58 -25.46
N HIS A 25 8.98 -6.63 -25.12
CA HIS A 25 10.42 -6.83 -25.03
C HIS A 25 10.86 -7.74 -23.86
N SER A 26 9.96 -8.06 -22.93
CA SER A 26 10.33 -8.73 -21.68
C SER A 26 9.74 -10.11 -21.48
N SER A 27 10.60 -11.00 -20.97
CA SER A 27 10.16 -12.24 -20.37
C SER A 27 11.09 -12.68 -19.26
N VAL A 28 10.53 -13.25 -18.20
CA VAL A 28 11.29 -13.83 -17.10
C VAL A 28 11.10 -15.33 -17.03
N TRP A 29 12.12 -16.01 -16.52
CA TRP A 29 12.10 -17.46 -16.35
C TRP A 29 11.97 -17.82 -14.87
N SER A 30 11.03 -18.70 -14.53
CA SER A 30 10.96 -19.30 -13.20
C SER A 30 10.56 -20.78 -13.30
N ALA A 31 11.34 -21.66 -12.67
CA ALA A 31 11.23 -23.12 -12.77
C ALA A 31 11.18 -23.61 -14.23
N ASN A 32 10.07 -24.21 -14.65
CA ASN A 32 9.85 -24.68 -16.03
C ASN A 32 8.85 -23.79 -16.79
N ARG A 33 8.76 -22.51 -16.42
CA ARG A 33 7.87 -21.53 -17.01
C ARG A 33 8.63 -20.30 -17.46
N LEU A 34 8.25 -19.82 -18.64
CA LEU A 34 8.58 -18.50 -19.15
C LEU A 34 7.33 -17.64 -19.02
N PHE A 35 7.47 -16.46 -18.43
CA PHE A 35 6.42 -15.47 -18.29
C PHE A 35 6.76 -14.32 -19.23
N ALA A 36 5.90 -14.04 -20.20
CA ALA A 36 6.16 -13.01 -21.20
C ALA A 36 5.13 -11.90 -21.10
N CYS A 37 5.59 -10.66 -21.06
CA CYS A 37 4.76 -9.47 -21.12
C CYS A 37 4.13 -9.35 -22.50
N THR A 38 2.85 -9.01 -22.55
CA THR A 38 2.07 -8.93 -23.79
C THR A 38 1.22 -7.67 -23.85
N SER A 39 0.72 -7.36 -25.04
CA SER A 39 -0.24 -6.27 -25.28
C SER A 39 -1.54 -6.34 -24.48
N ARG A 40 -1.86 -7.48 -23.86
CA ARG A 40 -3.03 -7.62 -23.00
C ARG A 40 -2.77 -8.47 -21.74
N GLY A 41 -1.57 -8.38 -21.17
CA GLY A 41 -1.24 -8.99 -19.88
C GLY A 41 -0.04 -9.94 -19.93
N LEU A 42 -0.10 -11.06 -19.22
CA LEU A 42 1.04 -11.97 -19.01
C LEU A 42 0.77 -13.34 -19.63
N ALA A 43 1.60 -13.76 -20.59
CA ALA A 43 1.57 -15.12 -21.14
C ALA A 43 2.38 -16.07 -20.25
N VAL A 44 1.80 -17.22 -19.91
CA VAL A 44 2.45 -18.30 -19.14
C VAL A 44 2.78 -19.43 -20.09
N ILE A 45 4.06 -19.69 -20.29
CA ILE A 45 4.57 -20.62 -21.29
C ILE A 45 5.31 -21.76 -20.60
N ASN A 46 4.84 -22.99 -20.81
CA ASN A 46 5.52 -24.20 -20.39
C ASN A 46 6.73 -24.46 -21.28
N VAL A 47 7.88 -24.52 -20.63
CA VAL A 47 9.19 -24.73 -21.26
C VAL A 47 9.92 -25.94 -20.65
N ALA A 48 9.20 -26.81 -19.93
CA ALA A 48 9.74 -28.04 -19.34
C ALA A 48 10.37 -28.96 -20.40
N THR A 49 9.83 -28.94 -21.62
CA THR A 49 10.39 -29.60 -22.80
C THR A 49 10.85 -28.53 -23.78
N PRO A 50 12.16 -28.16 -23.81
CA PRO A 50 12.67 -27.06 -24.63
C PRO A 50 12.45 -27.22 -26.14
N THR A 51 12.17 -28.43 -26.62
CA THR A 51 11.86 -28.70 -28.04
C THR A 51 10.38 -28.56 -28.39
N ALA A 52 9.49 -28.55 -27.39
CA ALA A 52 8.04 -28.46 -27.54
C ALA A 52 7.41 -27.54 -26.47
N PRO A 53 7.75 -26.24 -26.47
CA PRO A 53 7.15 -25.29 -25.56
C PRO A 53 5.67 -25.03 -25.89
N VAL A 54 4.84 -24.78 -24.88
CA VAL A 54 3.39 -24.61 -25.02
C VAL A 54 2.92 -23.39 -24.22
N VAL A 55 2.12 -22.52 -24.84
CA VAL A 55 1.39 -21.47 -24.10
C VAL A 55 0.29 -22.15 -23.28
N GLU A 56 0.39 -22.13 -21.97
CA GLU A 56 -0.62 -22.74 -21.09
C GLU A 56 -1.82 -21.82 -20.90
N ARG A 57 -1.56 -20.52 -20.74
CA ARG A 57 -2.60 -19.50 -20.55
C ARG A 57 -2.05 -18.08 -20.73
N THR A 58 -2.98 -17.14 -20.81
CA THR A 58 -2.71 -15.71 -20.61
C THR A 58 -3.52 -15.22 -19.42
N ILE A 59 -2.92 -14.36 -18.60
CA ILE A 59 -3.61 -13.61 -17.56
C ILE A 59 -3.81 -12.20 -18.08
N GLU A 60 -5.07 -11.79 -18.21
CA GLU A 60 -5.39 -10.47 -18.72
C GLU A 60 -5.04 -9.39 -17.69
N VAL A 61 -4.35 -8.35 -18.15
CA VAL A 61 -4.18 -7.07 -17.44
C VAL A 61 -4.57 -6.00 -18.43
N GLU A 62 -5.47 -5.11 -18.01
CA GLU A 62 -5.91 -3.98 -18.83
C GLU A 62 -4.70 -3.15 -19.26
N ASP A 63 -4.73 -2.69 -20.51
CA ASP A 63 -3.67 -1.92 -21.17
C ASP A 63 -2.32 -2.62 -21.39
N GLY A 64 -2.17 -3.87 -20.98
CA GLY A 64 -0.99 -4.69 -21.26
C GLY A 64 0.21 -4.39 -20.36
N LEU A 65 1.30 -5.14 -20.59
CA LEU A 65 2.52 -5.08 -19.79
C LEU A 65 3.72 -4.86 -20.70
N ALA A 66 4.63 -3.95 -20.34
CA ALA A 66 5.80 -3.62 -21.15
C ALA A 66 7.03 -4.47 -20.77
N GLU A 67 7.37 -4.43 -19.48
CA GLU A 67 8.56 -5.06 -18.91
C GLU A 67 8.20 -5.86 -17.65
N CYS A 68 9.01 -6.86 -17.28
CA CYS A 68 8.84 -7.54 -16.01
C CYS A 68 10.15 -8.02 -15.38
N VAL A 69 10.18 -8.03 -14.04
CA VAL A 69 11.33 -8.40 -13.23
C VAL A 69 10.90 -9.29 -12.05
N LEU A 70 11.72 -10.29 -11.72
CA LEU A 70 11.46 -11.23 -10.63
C LEU A 70 12.11 -10.76 -9.31
N ALA A 71 11.38 -10.89 -8.21
CA ALA A 71 11.92 -10.88 -6.86
C ALA A 71 11.42 -12.10 -6.09
N GLY A 72 12.25 -13.15 -6.02
CA GLY A 72 11.85 -14.41 -5.40
C GLY A 72 10.70 -15.07 -6.15
N SER A 73 9.57 -15.29 -5.46
CA SER A 73 8.34 -15.84 -6.06
C SER A 73 7.40 -14.76 -6.59
N LEU A 74 7.75 -13.49 -6.52
CA LEU A 74 6.93 -12.39 -7.03
C LEU A 74 7.48 -11.88 -8.36
N LEU A 75 6.58 -11.46 -9.24
CA LEU A 75 6.87 -10.83 -10.51
C LEU A 75 6.26 -9.44 -10.54
N TYR A 76 7.07 -8.43 -10.79
CA TYR A 76 6.62 -7.06 -11.04
C TYR A 76 6.59 -6.85 -12.53
N ALA A 77 5.48 -6.34 -13.07
CA ALA A 77 5.35 -6.08 -14.49
C ALA A 77 4.84 -4.66 -14.74
N ALA A 78 5.60 -3.87 -15.49
CA ALA A 78 5.31 -2.47 -15.78
C ALA A 78 4.13 -2.33 -16.74
N LYS A 79 3.27 -1.34 -16.49
CA LYS A 79 2.18 -0.95 -17.37
C LYS A 79 2.66 0.14 -18.33
N GLY A 80 2.79 -0.20 -19.61
CA GLY A 80 3.38 0.68 -20.63
C GLY A 80 2.50 1.85 -21.08
N THR A 81 1.33 2.04 -20.49
CA THR A 81 0.32 3.04 -20.90
C THR A 81 0.12 4.11 -19.83
N TYR A 82 -0.88 4.99 -20.02
CA TYR A 82 -1.32 5.96 -19.02
C TYR A 82 -2.77 5.64 -18.58
N PRO A 83 -3.05 5.49 -17.27
CA PRO A 83 -2.11 5.56 -16.15
C PRO A 83 -1.16 4.36 -16.11
N GLY A 84 0.13 4.66 -15.93
CA GLY A 84 1.19 3.67 -15.80
C GLY A 84 1.25 3.08 -14.40
N GLY A 85 2.42 2.56 -14.05
CA GLY A 85 2.68 1.84 -12.81
C GLY A 85 3.05 0.39 -13.10
N PHE A 86 2.61 -0.54 -12.25
CA PHE A 86 2.96 -1.95 -12.40
C PHE A 86 1.95 -2.88 -11.72
N THR A 87 1.92 -4.12 -12.18
CA THR A 87 1.16 -5.22 -11.59
C THR A 87 2.10 -6.20 -10.91
N VAL A 88 1.74 -6.63 -9.69
CA VAL A 88 2.48 -7.64 -8.93
C VAL A 88 1.76 -8.97 -9.04
N PHE A 89 2.46 -10.00 -9.46
CA PHE A 89 1.97 -11.37 -9.54
C PHE A 89 2.65 -12.27 -8.51
N ASP A 90 1.88 -13.19 -7.91
CA ASP A 90 2.41 -14.31 -7.16
C ASP A 90 2.64 -15.51 -8.06
N LEU A 91 3.89 -15.97 -8.09
CA LEU A 91 4.36 -17.13 -8.81
C LEU A 91 4.70 -18.31 -7.88
N SER A 92 4.17 -18.32 -6.65
CA SER A 92 4.28 -19.47 -5.72
C SER A 92 3.87 -20.79 -6.36
N VAL A 93 2.88 -20.74 -7.27
CA VAL A 93 2.53 -21.81 -8.20
C VAL A 93 2.76 -21.31 -9.64
N PRO A 94 3.94 -21.52 -10.25
CA PRO A 94 4.31 -20.95 -11.55
C PRO A 94 3.37 -21.31 -12.71
N SER A 95 2.69 -22.47 -12.65
CA SER A 95 1.70 -22.87 -13.65
C SER A 95 0.35 -22.16 -13.51
N ASN A 96 0.09 -21.54 -12.35
CA ASN A 96 -1.13 -20.80 -12.07
C ASN A 96 -0.83 -19.48 -11.32
N PRO A 97 -0.16 -18.51 -11.95
CA PRO A 97 0.09 -17.22 -11.33
C PRO A 97 -1.21 -16.49 -10.98
N THR A 98 -1.17 -15.71 -9.91
CA THR A 98 -2.28 -14.85 -9.49
C THR A 98 -1.84 -13.41 -9.38
N ILE A 99 -2.74 -12.47 -9.64
CA ILE A 99 -2.47 -11.04 -9.40
C ILE A 99 -2.59 -10.80 -7.90
N VAL A 100 -1.52 -10.29 -7.29
CA VAL A 100 -1.53 -9.81 -5.90
C VAL A 100 -2.22 -8.45 -5.85
N ARG A 101 -1.75 -7.50 -6.68
CA ARG A 101 -2.28 -6.14 -6.76
C ARG A 101 -1.77 -5.43 -8.01
N THR A 102 -2.57 -4.49 -8.53
CA THR A 102 -2.16 -3.50 -9.54
C THR A 102 -1.99 -2.14 -8.86
N PHE A 103 -0.90 -1.44 -9.18
CA PHE A 103 -0.61 -0.10 -8.69
C PHE A 103 -0.64 0.87 -9.85
N ASP A 104 -1.66 1.73 -9.88
CA ASP A 104 -1.81 2.77 -10.89
C ASP A 104 -1.27 4.09 -10.35
N TYR A 105 -0.40 4.72 -11.12
CA TYR A 105 0.16 6.04 -10.82
C TYR A 105 -0.05 6.96 -12.02
N SER A 106 -0.03 8.28 -11.77
CA SER A 106 0.01 9.31 -12.83
C SER A 106 1.39 9.36 -13.50
N ILE A 107 1.87 8.20 -13.94
CA ILE A 107 3.13 7.99 -14.64
C ILE A 107 2.78 7.67 -16.09
N ASN A 108 3.41 8.37 -17.02
CA ASN A 108 3.20 8.14 -18.43
C ASN A 108 4.26 7.18 -19.00
N GLY A 109 3.80 6.04 -19.52
CA GLY A 109 4.58 5.14 -20.37
C GLY A 109 5.76 4.48 -19.66
N CYS A 110 5.47 3.48 -18.82
CA CYS A 110 6.51 2.71 -18.15
C CYS A 110 7.25 1.80 -19.13
N VAL A 111 8.57 1.80 -19.08
CA VAL A 111 9.40 1.14 -20.10
C VAL A 111 10.21 0.00 -19.53
N ASP A 112 10.82 0.18 -18.36
CA ASP A 112 11.77 -0.78 -17.80
C ASP A 112 11.63 -0.91 -16.27
N LEU A 113 11.98 -2.08 -15.74
CA LEU A 113 11.97 -2.39 -14.31
C LEU A 113 13.26 -3.10 -13.89
N GLU A 114 13.89 -2.62 -12.83
CA GLU A 114 15.03 -3.29 -12.19
C GLU A 114 14.81 -3.34 -10.68
N ILE A 115 15.28 -4.40 -10.02
CA ILE A 115 15.19 -4.54 -8.56
C ILE A 115 16.57 -4.73 -7.96
N ALA A 116 16.89 -3.90 -6.96
CA ALA A 116 18.04 -4.15 -6.09
C ALA A 116 17.87 -3.53 -4.72
N ASN A 117 18.46 -4.16 -3.70
CA ASN A 117 18.49 -3.67 -2.33
C ASN A 117 17.09 -3.27 -1.80
N ASN A 118 16.07 -4.09 -2.09
CA ASN A 118 14.66 -3.83 -1.78
C ASN A 118 14.08 -2.54 -2.40
N LEU A 119 14.69 -2.03 -3.47
CA LEU A 119 14.13 -0.98 -4.29
C LEU A 119 13.76 -1.53 -5.67
N LEU A 120 12.58 -1.17 -6.15
CA LEU A 120 12.14 -1.31 -7.53
C LEU A 120 12.34 0.03 -8.22
N TYR A 121 13.16 0.02 -9.27
CA TYR A 121 13.40 1.17 -10.14
C TYR A 121 12.53 1.00 -11.36
N LEU A 122 11.67 1.98 -11.61
CA LEU A 122 10.76 2.04 -12.74
C LEU A 122 11.15 3.20 -13.63
N SER A 123 11.54 2.92 -14.86
CA SER A 123 11.75 3.96 -15.85
C SER A 123 10.47 4.22 -16.63
N ALA A 124 10.18 5.49 -16.91
CA ALA A 124 9.04 5.92 -17.69
C ALA A 124 9.39 7.15 -18.52
N TYR A 125 8.52 7.55 -19.45
CA TYR A 125 8.75 8.77 -20.26
C TYR A 125 8.80 10.05 -19.41
N SER A 126 8.17 10.01 -18.25
CA SER A 126 8.09 11.12 -17.29
C SER A 126 9.25 11.17 -16.29
N GLY A 127 10.10 10.13 -16.22
CA GLY A 127 11.22 10.08 -15.28
C GLY A 127 11.54 8.67 -14.77
N VAL A 128 12.40 8.61 -13.75
CA VAL A 128 12.70 7.38 -13.00
C VAL A 128 11.96 7.44 -11.67
N TYR A 129 11.19 6.43 -11.35
CA TYR A 129 10.45 6.29 -10.10
C TYR A 129 11.02 5.15 -9.28
N ILE A 130 11.15 5.35 -7.98
CA ILE A 130 11.80 4.41 -7.08
C ILE A 130 10.79 4.01 -6.01
N PHE A 131 10.60 2.71 -5.83
CA PHE A 131 9.66 2.14 -4.89
C PHE A 131 10.38 1.22 -3.90
N ASP A 132 10.03 1.30 -2.63
CA ASP A 132 10.47 0.39 -1.59
C ASP A 132 9.61 -0.88 -1.60
N VAL A 133 10.24 -1.99 -1.98
CA VAL A 133 9.67 -3.34 -2.06
C VAL A 133 10.07 -4.23 -0.88
N SER A 134 10.50 -3.67 0.26
CA SER A 134 10.81 -4.47 1.46
C SER A 134 9.59 -5.25 1.98
N ASN A 135 8.38 -4.70 1.79
CA ASN A 135 7.15 -5.49 1.73
C ASN A 135 6.79 -5.68 0.25
N PRO A 136 7.10 -6.85 -0.34
CA PRO A 136 7.08 -6.98 -1.79
C PRO A 136 5.66 -7.04 -2.36
N THR A 137 4.65 -7.37 -1.55
CA THR A 137 3.23 -7.32 -1.97
C THR A 137 2.61 -5.93 -1.83
N GLN A 138 3.31 -4.99 -1.18
CA GLN A 138 2.84 -3.62 -0.96
C GLN A 138 3.99 -2.61 -1.11
N PRO A 139 4.47 -2.40 -2.35
CA PRO A 139 5.51 -1.41 -2.62
C PRO A 139 5.05 0.00 -2.25
N ALA A 140 5.98 0.81 -1.76
CA ALA A 140 5.71 2.21 -1.44
C ALA A 140 6.58 3.13 -2.29
N HIS A 141 5.98 4.18 -2.87
CA HIS A 141 6.74 5.16 -3.65
C HIS A 141 7.66 5.95 -2.72
N VAL A 142 8.96 5.90 -3.00
CA VAL A 142 10.01 6.53 -2.20
C VAL A 142 10.32 7.92 -2.72
N THR A 143 10.76 7.98 -3.97
CA THR A 143 11.26 9.18 -4.63
C THR A 143 11.39 8.90 -6.12
N GLY A 144 11.78 9.90 -6.88
CA GLY A 144 12.09 9.75 -8.29
C GLY A 144 13.02 10.85 -8.78
N LEU A 145 13.41 10.70 -10.03
CA LEU A 145 14.03 11.74 -10.83
C LEU A 145 12.99 12.11 -11.86
N ASP A 146 12.34 13.26 -11.65
CA ASP A 146 11.51 13.84 -12.70
C ASP A 146 12.36 14.04 -13.94
N SER A 147 11.78 13.83 -15.11
CA SER A 147 12.41 14.24 -16.36
C SER A 147 12.77 15.72 -16.23
N PRO A 148 14.06 16.11 -16.35
CA PRO A 148 14.47 17.50 -16.20
C PRO A 148 14.02 18.41 -17.36
N TRP A 149 13.16 17.89 -18.24
CA TRP A 149 12.77 18.48 -19.50
C TRP A 149 11.25 18.56 -19.60
N PRO A 150 10.70 19.73 -19.98
CA PRO A 150 9.25 19.90 -20.11
C PRO A 150 8.66 18.92 -21.12
N GLU A 151 7.43 18.48 -20.84
CA GLU A 151 6.61 17.53 -21.60
C GLU A 151 6.23 18.05 -23.00
N ASP A 152 7.21 18.36 -23.85
CA ASP A 152 6.90 18.58 -25.27
C ASP A 152 6.52 17.22 -25.88
N TYR A 153 5.22 17.14 -26.18
CA TYR A 153 4.36 15.96 -26.28
C TYR A 153 4.57 15.08 -27.54
N ASP A 154 5.75 15.08 -28.19
CA ASP A 154 5.92 14.39 -29.48
C ASP A 154 7.12 13.42 -29.59
N ASP A 155 7.99 13.32 -28.57
CA ASP A 155 9.07 12.33 -28.55
C ASP A 155 8.69 11.13 -27.65
N GLU A 156 7.71 10.35 -28.09
CA GLU A 156 7.09 9.21 -27.38
C GLU A 156 8.03 8.00 -27.07
N ARG A 157 9.37 8.15 -27.12
CA ARG A 157 10.33 7.04 -26.89
C ARG A 157 11.58 7.44 -26.09
N ASN A 158 11.41 8.36 -25.16
CA ASN A 158 12.52 9.08 -24.55
C ASN A 158 13.27 8.38 -23.42
N MET A 159 12.85 7.22 -22.93
CA MET A 159 13.66 6.42 -22.00
C MET A 159 13.59 4.98 -22.46
N LEU A 160 14.75 4.35 -22.69
CA LEU A 160 14.79 3.08 -23.43
C LEU A 160 15.19 1.88 -22.58
N MET A 161 15.95 2.11 -21.51
CA MET A 161 16.46 1.06 -20.64
C MET A 161 16.98 1.67 -19.35
N LEU A 162 16.90 0.89 -18.29
CA LEU A 162 17.53 1.11 -17.00
C LEU A 162 18.37 -0.11 -16.66
N ASP A 163 19.63 0.11 -16.29
CA ASP A 163 20.51 -0.94 -15.77
C ASP A 163 21.08 -0.46 -14.43
N LEU A 164 21.41 -1.40 -13.57
CA LEU A 164 21.95 -1.12 -12.25
C LEU A 164 23.30 -1.78 -12.07
N VAL A 165 24.32 -0.95 -11.83
CA VAL A 165 25.68 -1.41 -11.53
C VAL A 165 26.08 -0.90 -10.16
N GLY A 166 26.03 -1.78 -9.16
CA GLY A 166 26.34 -1.44 -7.78
C GLY A 166 25.34 -0.41 -7.23
N SER A 167 25.83 0.78 -6.89
CA SER A 167 25.01 1.91 -6.41
C SER A 167 24.76 2.95 -7.50
N THR A 168 24.83 2.58 -8.77
CA THR A 168 24.63 3.50 -9.90
C THR A 168 23.58 2.95 -10.85
N ILE A 169 22.54 3.75 -11.06
CA ILE A 169 21.54 3.58 -12.10
C ILE A 169 22.11 4.17 -13.38
N CYS A 170 22.12 3.38 -14.43
CA CYS A 170 22.44 3.80 -15.79
C CYS A 170 21.14 3.80 -16.60
N PHE A 171 20.80 4.89 -17.28
CA PHE A 171 19.67 4.89 -18.19
C PHE A 171 19.99 5.62 -19.48
N ALA A 172 19.50 5.07 -20.59
CA ALA A 172 19.68 5.64 -21.92
C ALA A 172 18.43 6.39 -22.37
N GLN A 173 18.64 7.61 -22.87
CA GLN A 173 17.60 8.48 -23.38
C GLN A 173 17.96 8.94 -24.79
N SER A 174 17.40 8.24 -25.79
CA SER A 174 17.46 8.54 -27.22
C SER A 174 18.65 9.45 -27.63
N GLU A 175 18.39 10.68 -28.05
CA GLU A 175 19.40 11.65 -28.50
C GLU A 175 20.14 12.38 -27.36
N ARG A 176 19.71 12.22 -26.11
CA ARG A 176 20.27 12.95 -24.96
C ARG A 176 21.38 12.17 -24.24
N GLY A 177 21.59 10.91 -24.63
CA GLY A 177 22.75 10.11 -24.25
C GLY A 177 22.46 9.12 -23.11
N VAL A 178 23.51 8.80 -22.36
CA VAL A 178 23.47 7.84 -21.24
C VAL A 178 23.74 8.60 -19.95
N HIS A 179 22.83 8.47 -19.00
CA HIS A 179 22.89 9.12 -17.70
C HIS A 179 23.27 8.12 -16.62
N PHE A 180 24.09 8.57 -15.68
CA PHE A 180 24.50 7.80 -14.52
C PHE A 180 24.08 8.54 -13.26
N VAL A 181 23.24 7.92 -12.45
CA VAL A 181 22.75 8.50 -11.21
C VAL A 181 22.99 7.55 -10.07
N SER A 182 23.49 8.07 -8.95
CA SER A 182 23.68 7.24 -7.75
C SER A 182 22.34 6.83 -7.17
N THR A 183 22.20 5.57 -6.77
CA THR A 183 21.03 5.10 -6.03
C THR A 183 20.94 5.83 -4.68
N PRO A 184 19.73 6.11 -4.18
CA PRO A 184 19.57 6.64 -2.82
C PRO A 184 20.24 5.73 -1.79
N THR A 185 21.05 6.31 -0.89
CA THR A 185 21.65 5.58 0.24
C THR A 185 20.70 5.48 1.44
N GLY A 186 19.60 6.21 1.40
CA GLY A 186 18.52 6.22 2.37
C GLY A 186 17.35 7.05 1.85
N TRP A 187 16.20 6.94 2.49
CA TRP A 187 15.03 7.73 2.19
C TRP A 187 14.19 8.00 3.45
N ALA A 188 13.50 9.15 3.42
CA ALA A 188 12.59 9.55 4.47
C ALA A 188 11.42 8.54 4.57
N PRO A 189 10.73 8.47 5.72
CA PRO A 189 9.65 7.51 5.89
C PRO A 189 8.56 7.67 4.84
N THR A 190 7.92 6.58 4.41
CA THR A 190 6.82 6.60 3.44
C THR A 190 5.64 5.82 3.98
N SER A 191 4.43 6.32 3.72
CA SER A 191 3.20 5.65 4.15
C SER A 191 2.87 4.51 3.19
N ARG A 192 2.80 3.27 3.68
CA ARG A 192 2.44 2.10 2.85
C ARG A 192 0.93 1.93 2.67
N ASP A 193 0.12 2.56 3.51
CA ASP A 193 -1.35 2.48 3.48
C ASP A 193 -2.02 3.79 3.94
N PRO A 194 -3.29 4.01 3.56
CA PRO A 194 -4.14 4.93 4.29
C PRO A 194 -4.48 4.32 5.66
N PHE A 195 -4.09 4.99 6.74
CA PHE A 195 -4.71 4.85 8.05
C PHE A 195 -6.24 4.89 7.89
N ILE A 196 -6.91 3.77 8.20
CA ILE A 196 -8.34 3.61 7.97
C ILE A 196 -9.10 4.17 9.16
N ASN A 197 -10.18 4.91 8.88
CA ASN A 197 -11.12 5.35 9.91
C ASN A 197 -11.68 4.14 10.66
N ALA A 198 -11.82 4.25 11.97
CA ALA A 198 -12.35 3.18 12.81
C ALA A 198 -13.59 3.67 13.56
N ARG A 199 -14.61 2.82 13.64
CA ARG A 199 -15.68 2.94 14.63
C ARG A 199 -15.40 1.94 15.75
N ARG A 200 -15.50 2.39 16.99
CA ARG A 200 -15.35 1.53 18.18
C ARG A 200 -16.38 1.89 19.22
N CYS A 201 -16.77 0.89 20.01
CA CYS A 201 -17.70 1.08 21.11
C CYS A 201 -16.97 1.76 22.27
N LEU A 202 -17.75 2.34 23.19
CA LEU A 202 -17.19 2.78 24.47
C LEU A 202 -16.57 1.57 25.20
N HIS A 203 -15.49 1.82 25.93
CA HIS A 203 -14.75 0.84 26.75
C HIS A 203 -13.98 -0.23 25.97
N ASP A 204 -14.06 -0.23 24.64
CA ASP A 204 -13.17 -1.01 23.79
C ASP A 204 -11.70 -0.58 23.96
N SER A 205 -10.80 -1.37 23.37
CA SER A 205 -9.43 -0.93 23.09
C SER A 205 -9.21 -0.77 21.59
N TYR A 206 -8.33 0.16 21.22
CA TYR A 206 -7.93 0.32 19.83
C TYR A 206 -6.43 0.56 19.73
N VAL A 207 -5.82 -0.15 18.78
CA VAL A 207 -4.39 -0.05 18.49
C VAL A 207 -4.23 0.57 17.11
N PHE A 208 -3.67 1.76 17.08
CA PHE A 208 -3.14 2.34 15.86
C PHE A 208 -1.76 1.76 15.57
N ASN A 209 -1.49 1.40 14.31
CA ASN A 209 -0.20 0.89 13.87
C ASN A 209 0.30 1.68 12.65
N THR A 210 1.53 2.19 12.72
CA THR A 210 2.19 2.81 11.59
C THR A 210 2.80 1.78 10.66
N ASN A 211 2.16 1.50 9.52
CA ASN A 211 2.77 0.76 8.42
C ASN A 211 3.66 1.68 7.57
N LEU A 212 4.73 2.21 8.18
CA LEU A 212 5.67 3.11 7.51
C LEU A 212 6.92 2.36 7.07
N SER A 213 7.50 2.79 5.95
CA SER A 213 8.76 2.26 5.42
C SER A 213 9.82 3.33 5.34
N ALA A 214 11.07 3.00 5.67
CA ALA A 214 12.17 3.95 5.60
C ALA A 214 13.50 3.22 5.48
N ASN A 215 14.54 3.94 5.03
CA ASN A 215 15.90 3.45 5.06
C ASN A 215 16.86 4.56 5.52
N PRO A 216 17.66 4.35 6.57
CA PRO A 216 17.61 3.21 7.48
C PRO A 216 16.31 3.20 8.28
N SER A 217 15.78 2.00 8.56
CA SER A 217 14.63 1.80 9.42
C SER A 217 14.99 1.72 10.91
N THR A 218 16.28 1.54 11.21
CA THR A 218 16.79 1.40 12.59
C THR A 218 16.72 2.69 13.41
N ASP A 219 16.63 3.82 12.73
CA ASP A 219 16.77 5.15 13.34
C ASP A 219 15.44 5.91 13.34
N LEU A 220 14.32 5.18 13.23
CA LEU A 220 12.99 5.77 13.19
C LEU A 220 12.56 6.26 14.57
N THR A 221 12.24 7.54 14.65
CA THR A 221 11.54 8.15 15.78
C THR A 221 10.11 8.49 15.38
N TYR A 222 9.17 8.29 16.29
CA TYR A 222 7.74 8.51 16.04
C TYR A 222 7.20 9.62 16.94
N GLN A 223 6.16 10.30 16.48
CA GLN A 223 5.34 11.21 17.28
C GLN A 223 3.89 11.11 16.83
N TRP A 224 3.01 10.65 17.72
CA TRP A 224 1.57 10.64 17.47
C TRP A 224 0.94 12.00 17.74
N THR A 225 -0.09 12.33 16.96
CA THR A 225 -0.88 13.54 17.11
C THR A 225 -2.37 13.20 17.26
N LYS A 226 -3.07 13.99 18.06
CA LYS A 226 -4.53 14.00 18.21
C LYS A 226 -5.04 15.36 17.77
N ASN A 227 -5.88 15.41 16.74
CA ASN A 227 -6.33 16.65 16.10
C ASN A 227 -5.17 17.59 15.72
N GLY A 228 -4.05 17.03 15.27
CA GLY A 228 -2.84 17.77 14.89
C GLY A 228 -1.95 18.20 16.06
N VAL A 229 -2.35 17.95 17.31
CA VAL A 229 -1.54 18.27 18.50
C VAL A 229 -0.73 17.05 18.94
N PRO A 230 0.59 17.17 19.18
CA PRO A 230 1.42 16.06 19.66
C PRO A 230 0.91 15.48 20.98
N ILE A 231 0.81 14.15 21.04
CA ILE A 231 0.50 13.39 22.26
C ILE A 231 1.81 13.14 23.02
N PRO A 232 2.02 13.71 24.22
CA PRO A 232 3.27 13.54 24.95
C PRO A 232 3.60 12.07 25.22
N GLY A 233 4.85 11.68 24.93
CA GLY A 233 5.35 10.31 25.19
C GLY A 233 4.93 9.26 24.16
N ALA A 234 3.98 9.55 23.27
CA ALA A 234 3.55 8.64 22.21
C ALA A 234 4.59 8.59 21.07
N THR A 235 5.65 7.79 21.29
CA THR A 235 6.86 7.73 20.45
C THR A 235 7.15 6.32 19.92
N SER A 236 6.20 5.40 20.07
CA SER A 236 6.27 4.04 19.54
C SER A 236 5.61 3.94 18.15
N PRO A 237 5.96 2.94 17.33
CA PRO A 237 5.29 2.68 16.04
C PRO A 237 3.81 2.29 16.19
N THR A 238 3.39 1.96 17.42
CA THR A 238 1.98 1.75 17.78
C THR A 238 1.54 2.75 18.84
N TYR A 239 0.27 3.14 18.78
CA TYR A 239 -0.39 3.91 19.82
C TYR A 239 -1.64 3.17 20.28
N VAL A 240 -1.69 2.86 21.57
CA VAL A 240 -2.74 2.05 22.18
C VAL A 240 -3.64 2.96 23.00
N LEU A 241 -4.92 2.97 22.66
CA LEU A 241 -5.98 3.50 23.51
C LEU A 241 -6.66 2.31 24.18
N ASN A 242 -6.74 2.36 25.51
CA ASN A 242 -7.50 1.39 26.30
C ASN A 242 -8.71 2.09 26.88
N ASP A 243 -9.78 1.32 27.08
CA ASP A 243 -10.98 1.79 27.75
C ASP A 243 -11.55 3.07 27.10
N LEU A 244 -11.88 2.96 25.81
CA LEU A 244 -12.24 4.09 24.96
C LEU A 244 -13.37 4.94 25.56
N ARG A 245 -13.22 6.25 25.49
CA ARG A 245 -14.23 7.23 25.91
C ARG A 245 -14.57 8.19 24.78
N GLY A 246 -15.66 8.94 24.93
CA GLY A 246 -16.06 9.90 23.90
C GLY A 246 -15.01 11.00 23.66
N VAL A 247 -14.19 11.34 24.66
CA VAL A 247 -13.02 12.22 24.50
C VAL A 247 -11.96 11.69 23.54
N ASP A 248 -11.92 10.38 23.27
CA ASP A 248 -10.97 9.78 22.33
C ASP A 248 -11.39 9.94 20.87
N ARG A 249 -12.62 10.38 20.62
CA ARG A 249 -13.12 10.70 19.28
C ARG A 249 -12.31 11.84 18.67
N ALA A 250 -11.45 11.52 17.72
CA ALA A 250 -10.54 12.49 17.12
C ALA A 250 -9.94 11.95 15.83
N THR A 251 -9.25 12.84 15.12
CA THR A 251 -8.34 12.46 14.05
C THR A 251 -6.96 12.21 14.62
N TYR A 252 -6.38 11.05 14.30
CA TYR A 252 -5.04 10.64 14.69
C TYR A 252 -4.13 10.54 13.46
N ALA A 253 -2.87 10.92 13.64
CA ALA A 253 -1.80 10.69 12.67
C ALA A 253 -0.48 10.46 13.40
N CYS A 254 0.48 9.84 12.73
CA CYS A 254 1.83 9.67 13.24
C CYS A 254 2.84 10.28 12.28
N ASP A 255 3.74 11.09 12.82
CA ASP A 255 4.96 11.51 12.13
C ASP A 255 6.06 10.50 12.41
N ALA A 256 6.74 10.03 11.37
CA ALA A 256 7.98 9.29 11.52
C ALA A 256 9.12 10.09 10.93
N THR A 257 10.28 10.02 11.58
CA THR A 257 11.48 10.77 11.20
C THR A 257 12.69 9.85 11.17
N ASN A 258 13.53 10.03 10.15
CA ASN A 258 14.91 9.53 10.12
C ASN A 258 15.85 10.64 9.59
N ALA A 259 17.13 10.30 9.37
CA ALA A 259 18.13 11.26 8.88
C ALA A 259 17.81 11.87 7.50
N CYS A 260 16.96 11.22 6.70
CA CYS A 260 16.56 11.70 5.37
C CYS A 260 15.34 12.64 5.43
N GLY A 261 14.62 12.69 6.56
CA GLY A 261 13.51 13.61 6.76
C GLY A 261 12.35 13.03 7.56
N THR A 262 11.25 13.78 7.62
CA THR A 262 10.02 13.45 8.35
C THR A 262 8.86 13.31 7.37
N ARG A 263 8.01 12.31 7.59
CA ARG A 263 6.75 12.15 6.85
C ARG A 263 5.63 11.71 7.79
N SER A 264 4.47 12.31 7.59
CA SER A 264 3.23 11.97 8.30
C SER A 264 2.54 10.79 7.61
N SER A 265 1.91 9.93 8.42
CA SER A 265 0.90 9.00 7.93
C SER A 265 -0.30 9.76 7.35
N SER A 266 -1.20 9.06 6.65
CA SER A 266 -2.54 9.62 6.46
C SER A 266 -3.27 9.73 7.80
N PHE A 267 -4.38 10.47 7.80
CA PHE A 267 -5.24 10.63 8.96
C PHE A 267 -6.15 9.42 9.16
N ALA A 268 -6.29 8.94 10.40
CA ALA A 268 -7.37 8.05 10.83
C ALA A 268 -8.33 8.80 11.74
N PHE A 269 -9.59 8.87 11.35
CA PHE A 269 -10.65 9.32 12.25
C PHE A 269 -11.14 8.13 13.10
N LEU A 270 -10.95 8.23 14.42
CA LEU A 270 -11.57 7.33 15.38
C LEU A 270 -12.93 7.91 15.77
N ASN A 271 -13.98 7.26 15.30
CA ASN A 271 -15.35 7.61 15.66
C ASN A 271 -15.79 6.75 16.85
N ILE A 272 -16.18 7.43 17.92
CA ILE A 272 -16.80 6.83 19.11
C ILE A 272 -18.08 7.61 19.33
N CYS A 273 -19.20 6.90 19.42
CA CYS A 273 -20.48 7.53 19.67
C CYS A 273 -21.01 7.09 21.04
N PRO A 274 -21.09 8.01 22.02
CA PRO A 274 -21.59 7.67 23.34
C PRO A 274 -23.05 7.21 23.40
N ALA A 275 -23.82 7.40 22.31
CA ALA A 275 -25.22 7.00 22.23
C ALA A 275 -25.46 5.72 21.38
N ASP A 276 -24.40 5.12 20.84
CA ASP A 276 -24.40 3.87 20.05
C ASP A 276 -23.77 2.81 20.94
N LEU A 277 -24.61 2.07 21.67
CA LEU A 277 -24.25 1.16 22.75
C LEU A 277 -24.71 -0.27 22.50
N ASP A 278 -25.80 -0.50 21.75
CA ASP A 278 -26.38 -1.82 21.58
C ASP A 278 -27.03 -2.05 20.20
N ASP A 279 -26.75 -3.20 19.60
CA ASP A 279 -27.22 -3.65 18.28
C ASP A 279 -28.61 -4.33 18.34
N GLY A 280 -29.31 -4.18 19.47
CA GLY A 280 -30.57 -4.86 19.77
C GLY A 280 -30.40 -6.26 20.35
N SER A 281 -29.17 -6.71 20.62
CA SER A 281 -28.91 -7.98 21.33
C SER A 281 -29.06 -7.88 22.84
N GLY A 282 -29.02 -6.67 23.41
CA GLY A 282 -28.96 -6.43 24.86
C GLY A 282 -27.62 -6.81 25.48
N SER A 283 -26.55 -6.90 24.68
CA SER A 283 -25.21 -7.30 25.12
C SER A 283 -24.21 -6.15 25.19
N GLY A 284 -24.62 -4.93 24.82
CA GLY A 284 -23.77 -3.75 24.85
C GLY A 284 -22.76 -3.72 23.71
N GLN A 285 -23.21 -4.11 22.51
CA GLN A 285 -22.39 -4.07 21.28
C GLN A 285 -22.94 -2.99 20.34
N CYS A 286 -22.14 -1.99 20.02
CA CYS A 286 -22.54 -0.91 19.10
C CYS A 286 -22.56 -1.36 17.63
N ASP A 287 -23.49 -0.86 16.81
CA ASP A 287 -23.66 -1.26 15.40
C ASP A 287 -23.49 -0.13 14.39
N GLY A 288 -23.35 1.11 14.89
CA GLY A 288 -23.22 2.30 14.07
C GLY A 288 -24.48 3.14 13.93
N GLY A 289 -25.60 2.65 14.45
CA GLY A 289 -26.87 3.35 14.59
C GLY A 289 -27.07 3.97 15.98
N VAL A 290 -28.07 4.83 16.08
CA VAL A 290 -28.58 5.31 17.37
C VAL A 290 -30.10 5.15 17.31
N THR A 291 -30.61 4.10 17.95
CA THR A 291 -32.02 3.68 17.90
C THR A 291 -32.56 3.40 19.30
N VAL A 292 -33.86 3.08 19.41
CA VAL A 292 -34.50 2.92 20.73
C VAL A 292 -33.86 1.82 21.58
N GLU A 293 -33.20 0.87 20.95
CA GLU A 293 -32.41 -0.21 21.50
C GLU A 293 -31.25 0.33 22.34
N ASP A 294 -30.52 1.33 21.84
CA ASP A 294 -29.47 2.01 22.61
C ASP A 294 -30.02 2.73 23.83
N LEU A 295 -31.17 3.40 23.68
CA LEU A 295 -31.82 4.09 24.79
C LEU A 295 -32.27 3.10 25.88
N LEU A 296 -32.86 1.99 25.48
CA LEU A 296 -33.30 0.95 26.41
C LEU A 296 -32.11 0.30 27.12
N PHE A 297 -31.04 0.00 26.37
CA PHE A 297 -29.82 -0.54 26.94
C PHE A 297 -29.16 0.47 27.90
N PHE A 298 -29.04 1.74 27.52
CA PHE A 298 -28.51 2.80 28.38
C PHE A 298 -29.28 2.91 29.69
N LEU A 299 -30.62 3.00 29.64
CA LEU A 299 -31.44 3.12 30.85
C LEU A 299 -31.27 1.92 31.78
N PHE A 300 -31.13 0.71 31.22
CA PHE A 300 -30.84 -0.49 32.00
C PHE A 300 -29.49 -0.38 32.74
N ILE A 301 -28.40 -0.08 32.02
CA ILE A 301 -27.07 0.03 32.65
C ILE A 301 -26.95 1.26 33.58
N PHE A 302 -27.72 2.30 33.33
CA PHE A 302 -27.82 3.50 34.16
C PHE A 302 -28.44 3.19 35.52
N GLU A 303 -29.57 2.47 35.55
CA GLU A 303 -30.22 2.04 36.79
C GLU A 303 -29.34 1.08 37.62
N GLU A 304 -28.49 0.30 36.96
CA GLU A 304 -27.50 -0.57 37.62
C GLU A 304 -26.29 0.19 38.18
N GLY A 305 -26.10 1.46 37.81
CA GLY A 305 -24.88 2.22 38.13
C GLY A 305 -23.63 1.65 37.46
N ASN A 306 -23.78 1.08 36.27
CA ASN A 306 -22.69 0.50 35.51
C ASN A 306 -21.75 1.59 34.99
N ALA A 307 -20.44 1.39 35.08
CA ALA A 307 -19.43 2.35 34.63
C ALA A 307 -19.54 2.73 33.13
N ILE A 308 -20.17 1.89 32.28
CA ILE A 308 -20.46 2.25 30.89
C ILE A 308 -21.39 3.46 30.78
N ALA A 309 -22.26 3.66 31.77
CA ALA A 309 -23.19 4.77 31.84
C ALA A 309 -22.57 6.06 32.42
N ASP A 310 -21.33 6.04 32.90
CA ASP A 310 -20.58 7.24 33.36
C ASP A 310 -19.94 7.91 32.14
N LEU A 311 -20.64 8.90 31.60
CA LEU A 311 -20.35 9.58 30.33
C LEU A 311 -19.87 11.03 30.53
N ASP A 312 -20.37 11.74 31.54
CA ASP A 312 -20.13 13.18 31.70
C ASP A 312 -20.36 13.68 33.14
N ASP A 313 -19.43 14.51 33.62
CA ASP A 313 -19.39 15.18 34.92
C ASP A 313 -20.29 16.43 35.03
N GLY A 314 -21.23 16.61 34.09
CA GLY A 314 -22.07 17.79 33.95
C GLY A 314 -21.41 18.97 33.21
N SER A 315 -20.18 18.81 32.71
CA SER A 315 -19.51 19.83 31.89
C SER A 315 -19.99 19.87 30.44
N GLY A 316 -20.61 18.79 29.96
CA GLY A 316 -20.96 18.59 28.55
C GLY A 316 -19.75 18.31 27.65
N THR A 317 -18.59 17.98 28.24
CA THR A 317 -17.32 17.77 27.51
C THR A 317 -16.90 16.31 27.40
N VAL A 318 -17.78 15.38 27.75
CA VAL A 318 -17.61 13.93 27.67
C VAL A 318 -16.58 13.40 28.67
N THR A 319 -16.55 14.00 29.87
CA THR A 319 -15.58 13.68 30.92
C THR A 319 -16.27 12.89 32.03
N PRO A 320 -16.01 11.59 32.19
CA PRO A 320 -16.55 10.78 33.29
C PRO A 320 -16.00 11.23 34.66
N ASP A 321 -16.80 11.18 35.72
CA ASP A 321 -16.39 11.53 37.09
C ASP A 321 -16.34 10.35 38.07
N GLY A 322 -16.63 9.15 37.60
CA GLY A 322 -16.69 7.92 38.39
C GLY A 322 -18.07 7.66 39.00
N GLY A 323 -19.07 8.51 38.75
CA GLY A 323 -20.46 8.35 39.16
C GLY A 323 -21.39 8.15 37.97
N VAL A 324 -22.50 7.44 38.20
CA VAL A 324 -23.63 7.38 37.25
C VAL A 324 -24.76 8.22 37.83
N THR A 325 -24.98 9.40 37.25
CA THR A 325 -25.84 10.46 37.79
C THR A 325 -26.74 11.06 36.72
N ILE A 326 -27.61 12.00 37.11
CA ILE A 326 -28.51 12.64 36.15
C ILE A 326 -27.75 13.35 35.02
N ASP A 327 -26.52 13.79 35.26
CA ASP A 327 -25.70 14.48 34.26
C ASP A 327 -25.35 13.55 33.09
N ASP A 328 -25.07 12.27 33.36
CA ASP A 328 -24.83 11.26 32.33
C ASP A 328 -26.08 10.95 31.50
N LEU A 329 -27.24 10.85 32.14
CA LEU A 329 -28.50 10.63 31.44
C LEU A 329 -28.84 11.82 30.54
N LEU A 330 -28.65 13.05 31.05
CA LEU A 330 -28.88 14.25 30.25
C LEU A 330 -27.91 14.32 29.07
N TYR A 331 -26.64 14.01 29.31
CA TYR A 331 -25.64 13.94 28.25
C TYR A 331 -26.02 12.89 27.19
N PHE A 332 -26.34 11.66 27.60
CA PHE A 332 -26.77 10.59 26.70
C PHE A 332 -27.96 11.02 25.85
N LEU A 333 -29.03 11.56 26.45
CA LEU A 333 -30.24 11.96 25.73
C LEU A 333 -29.98 13.05 24.69
N VAL A 334 -29.04 13.97 24.96
CA VAL A 334 -28.61 14.97 23.98
C VAL A 334 -27.91 14.29 22.80
N ARG A 335 -26.99 13.35 23.05
CA ARG A 335 -26.26 12.61 21.99
C ARG A 335 -27.20 11.67 21.21
N TYR A 336 -28.15 11.07 21.90
CA TYR A 336 -29.18 10.20 21.33
C TYR A 336 -30.04 10.96 20.31
N ASN A 337 -30.54 12.14 20.68
CA ASN A 337 -31.39 12.95 19.81
C ASN A 337 -30.68 13.44 18.53
N VAL A 338 -29.36 13.60 18.56
CA VAL A 338 -28.58 13.99 17.38
C VAL A 338 -28.07 12.81 16.56
N GLY A 339 -28.12 11.59 17.11
CA GLY A 339 -27.67 10.36 16.44
C GLY A 339 -26.15 10.27 16.27
N CYS A 340 -25.40 10.83 17.24
CA CYS A 340 -23.96 11.15 17.21
C CYS A 340 -23.60 12.54 16.60
#